data_AF-A0A1E3WB31-F1
#
_entry.id   AF-A0A1E3WB31-F1
#
_cell.length_a   1.000
_cell.length_b   1.000
_cell.length_c   1.000
_cell.angle_alpha   90.00
_cell.angle_beta   90.00
_cell.angle_gamma   90.00
#
_symmetry.space_group_name_H-M   'P 1'
#
loop_
_entity.id
_entity.type
_entity.pdbx_description
1 polymer ?
#
loop_
_entity_poly.entity_id
_entity_poly.type
_entity_poly.pdbx_seq_one_letter_code
_entity_poly.pdbx_strand_id
1 'polypeptide(L)'
;MAKNEKENIDRIWEVVEKARVCMMATQFSDGLRVRPMEALPERDENVICFITDRRGLREHQIEVSPEVYLTFVYPNENVYLALTGEAFVVNDADCAERLGAASRTAG
;
A
#
# COMPACT_ATOMS: atom_id res chain seq x y z
N MET A 1 -4.78 2.15 -28.37
CA MET A 1 -5.22 1.62 -27.07
C MET A 1 -4.12 1.64 -26.00
N ALA A 2 -2.87 1.25 -26.30
CA ALA A 2 -1.76 1.24 -25.34
C ALA A 2 -1.39 2.59 -24.67
N LYS A 3 -1.60 3.73 -25.35
CA LYS A 3 -1.28 5.05 -24.77
C LYS A 3 -2.14 5.39 -23.55
N ASN A 4 -3.44 5.11 -23.63
CA ASN A 4 -4.39 5.35 -22.55
C ASN A 4 -4.11 4.46 -21.33
N GLU A 5 -3.68 3.22 -21.56
CA GLU A 5 -3.39 2.26 -20.49
C GLU A 5 -2.15 2.67 -19.69
N LYS A 6 -1.08 3.09 -20.37
CA LYS A 6 0.11 3.63 -19.70
C LYS A 6 -0.19 4.91 -18.94
N GLU A 7 -0.93 5.85 -19.55
CA GLU A 7 -1.37 7.08 -18.88
C GLU A 7 -2.24 6.79 -17.63
N ASN A 8 -3.07 5.76 -17.67
CA ASN A 8 -3.86 5.32 -16.51
C ASN A 8 -2.99 4.73 -15.40
N ILE A 9 -1.97 3.92 -15.73
CA ILE A 9 -1.05 3.35 -14.74
C ILE A 9 -0.20 4.47 -14.11
N ASP A 10 0.33 5.38 -14.92
CA ASP A 10 1.08 6.54 -14.44
C ASP A 10 0.24 7.36 -13.45
N ARG A 11 -1.03 7.56 -13.77
CA ARG A 11 -1.97 8.26 -12.90
C ARG A 11 -2.25 7.53 -11.59
N ILE A 12 -2.31 6.20 -11.59
CA ILE A 12 -2.47 5.41 -10.36
C ILE A 12 -1.27 5.66 -9.43
N TRP A 13 -0.05 5.56 -9.96
CA TRP A 13 1.17 5.81 -9.18
C TRP A 13 1.22 7.23 -8.62
N GLU A 14 0.89 8.24 -9.43
CA GLU A 14 0.81 9.63 -8.95
C GLU A 14 -0.14 9.79 -7.75
N VAL A 15 -1.31 9.13 -7.79
CA VAL A 15 -2.28 9.20 -6.70
C VAL A 15 -1.74 8.53 -5.44
N VAL A 16 -1.11 7.36 -5.57
CA VAL A 16 -0.49 6.64 -4.44
C VAL A 16 0.61 7.51 -3.79
N GLU A 17 1.49 8.09 -4.61
CA GLU A 17 2.58 8.97 -4.15
C GLU A 17 2.06 10.24 -3.47
N LYS A 18 1.05 10.90 -4.06
CA LYS A 18 0.50 12.16 -3.52
C LYS A 18 -0.35 11.96 -2.28
N ALA A 19 -1.16 10.89 -2.23
CA ALA A 19 -2.04 10.63 -1.10
C ALA A 19 -1.26 10.13 0.13
N ARG A 20 -0.15 9.39 -0.08
CA ARG A 20 0.75 8.78 0.92
C ARG A 20 0.12 7.80 1.91
N VAL A 21 -1.12 8.02 2.33
CA VAL A 21 -1.86 7.20 3.29
C VAL A 21 -3.06 6.60 2.58
N CYS A 22 -3.26 5.30 2.78
CA CYS A 22 -4.47 4.59 2.37
C CYS A 22 -5.13 3.89 3.55
N MET A 23 -6.41 3.59 3.42
CA MET A 23 -7.06 2.58 4.26
C MET A 23 -6.83 1.21 3.63
N MET A 24 -6.16 0.33 4.36
CA MET A 24 -6.00 -1.08 4.01
C MET A 24 -7.05 -1.90 4.74
N ALA A 25 -7.83 -2.67 3.99
CA ALA A 25 -8.79 -3.62 4.54
C ALA A 25 -8.34 -5.07 4.27
N THR A 26 -8.42 -5.90 5.30
CA THR A 26 -8.13 -7.34 5.26
C THR A 26 -9.30 -8.13 5.83
N GLN A 27 -9.49 -9.35 5.32
CA GLN A 27 -10.53 -10.26 5.80
C GLN A 27 -10.02 -11.15 6.93
N PHE A 28 -10.90 -11.40 7.91
CA PHE A 28 -10.69 -12.27 9.07
C PHE A 28 -11.85 -13.23 9.23
N SER A 29 -11.64 -14.23 10.09
CA SER A 29 -12.71 -15.12 10.54
C SER A 29 -13.85 -14.40 11.26
N ASP A 30 -13.58 -13.26 11.91
CA ASP A 30 -14.56 -12.47 12.68
C ASP A 30 -15.12 -11.25 11.91
N GLY A 31 -14.66 -10.99 10.67
CA GLY A 31 -15.15 -9.90 9.84
C GLY A 31 -14.06 -9.21 9.02
N LEU A 32 -14.21 -7.90 8.82
CA LEU A 32 -13.25 -7.05 8.11
C LEU A 32 -12.52 -6.18 9.14
N ARG A 33 -11.20 -6.04 9.01
CA ARG A 33 -10.47 -4.98 9.72
C ARG A 33 -9.86 -4.01 8.74
N VAL A 34 -9.96 -2.74 9.09
CA VAL A 34 -9.49 -1.64 8.26
C VAL A 34 -8.56 -0.78 9.10
N ARG A 35 -7.39 -0.47 8.56
CA ARG A 35 -6.39 0.37 9.22
C ARG A 35 -5.75 1.36 8.24
N PRO A 36 -5.46 2.60 8.68
CA PRO A 36 -4.65 3.52 7.89
C PRO A 36 -3.21 3.00 7.84
N MET A 37 -2.60 3.05 6.67
CA MET A 37 -1.20 2.66 6.43
C MET A 37 -0.52 3.70 5.56
N GLU A 38 0.75 4.01 5.84
CA GLU A 38 1.59 4.79 4.94
C GLU A 38 2.07 3.89 3.79
N ALA A 39 1.69 4.24 2.58
CA ALA A 39 2.07 3.57 1.34
C ALA A 39 3.43 4.08 0.85
N LEU A 40 4.32 3.14 0.55
CA LEU A 40 5.63 3.39 -0.01
C LEU A 40 5.70 2.76 -1.41
N PRO A 41 5.40 3.51 -2.47
CA PRO A 41 5.39 2.97 -3.83
C PRO A 41 6.82 2.68 -4.31
N GLU A 42 7.05 1.47 -4.83
CA GLU A 42 8.28 1.06 -5.52
C GLU A 42 7.90 0.71 -6.97
N ARG A 43 7.81 1.74 -7.81
CA ARG A 43 7.22 1.65 -9.15
C ARG A 43 7.97 0.71 -10.08
N ASP A 44 9.29 0.65 -9.97
CA ASP A 44 10.13 -0.23 -10.80
C ASP A 44 9.91 -1.71 -10.47
N GLU A 45 9.51 -2.01 -9.24
CA GLU A 45 9.16 -3.36 -8.78
C GLU A 45 7.66 -3.66 -8.89
N ASN A 46 6.84 -2.67 -9.27
CA ASN A 46 5.38 -2.74 -9.37
C ASN A 46 4.71 -3.19 -8.05
N VAL A 47 5.25 -2.71 -6.91
CA VAL A 47 4.73 -3.03 -5.57
C VAL A 47 4.48 -1.75 -4.76
N ILE A 48 3.56 -1.86 -3.80
CA ILE A 48 3.34 -0.85 -2.76
C ILE A 48 3.77 -1.48 -1.44
N CYS A 49 4.82 -0.94 -0.85
CA CYS A 49 5.34 -1.41 0.42
C CYS A 49 4.65 -0.70 1.60
N PHE A 50 4.54 -1.41 2.72
CA PHE A 50 4.04 -0.89 3.97
C PHE A 50 4.97 -1.32 5.09
N ILE A 51 5.42 -0.39 5.93
CA ILE A 51 6.22 -0.72 7.11
C ILE A 51 5.26 -0.99 8.26
N THR A 52 5.42 -2.14 8.90
CA THR A 52 4.66 -2.52 10.09
C THR A 52 5.59 -3.13 11.14
N ASP A 53 5.27 -2.92 12.41
CA ASP A 53 6.08 -3.47 13.49
C ASP A 53 5.78 -4.98 13.69
N ARG A 54 6.74 -5.69 14.31
CA ARG A 54 6.60 -7.12 14.62
C ARG A 54 5.49 -7.43 15.64
N ARG A 55 4.92 -6.43 16.32
CA ARG A 55 3.84 -6.60 17.31
C ARG A 55 2.46 -6.55 16.66
N GLY A 56 2.29 -5.77 15.60
CA GLY A 56 1.14 -5.75 14.69
C GLY A 56 1.06 -7.00 13.81
N LEU A 57 2.16 -7.75 13.72
CA LEU A 57 2.30 -9.04 13.05
C LEU A 57 1.87 -10.26 13.86
N ARG A 58 1.23 -10.13 15.04
CA ARG A 58 0.60 -11.28 15.75
C ARG A 58 -0.63 -11.85 15.04
N GLU A 59 -0.79 -11.47 13.81
CA GLU A 59 -1.98 -11.61 13.00
C GLU A 59 -1.50 -12.21 11.69
N HIS A 60 -1.31 -13.54 11.68
CA HIS A 60 -0.98 -14.39 10.53
C HIS A 60 -2.08 -14.36 9.44
N GLN A 61 -2.62 -13.18 9.10
CA GLN A 61 -3.70 -13.02 8.12
C GLN A 61 -3.19 -13.06 6.70
N ILE A 62 -2.15 -12.29 6.38
CA ILE A 62 -1.66 -12.19 5.00
C ILE A 62 -1.08 -13.55 4.55
N GLU A 63 -0.56 -14.33 5.49
CA GLU A 63 -0.09 -15.70 5.26
C GLU A 63 -1.26 -16.69 5.01
N VAL A 64 -2.48 -16.37 5.45
CA VAL A 64 -3.67 -17.25 5.35
C VAL A 64 -4.64 -16.79 4.25
N SER A 65 -4.79 -15.49 4.06
CA SER A 65 -5.62 -14.81 3.06
C SER A 65 -4.86 -13.58 2.54
N PRO A 66 -4.18 -13.68 1.38
CA PRO A 66 -3.32 -12.61 0.89
C PRO A 66 -4.11 -11.43 0.32
N GLU A 67 -5.42 -11.58 0.06
CA GLU A 67 -6.24 -10.52 -0.53
C GLU A 67 -6.34 -9.29 0.38
N VAL A 68 -5.98 -8.14 -0.20
CA VAL A 68 -6.08 -6.83 0.44
C VAL A 68 -6.82 -5.84 -0.45
N TYR A 69 -7.48 -4.89 0.19
CA TYR A 69 -8.17 -3.79 -0.47
C TYR A 69 -7.56 -2.48 0.03
N LEU A 70 -7.09 -1.65 -0.89
CA LEU A 70 -6.53 -0.34 -0.60
C LEU A 70 -7.45 0.74 -1.12
N THR A 71 -7.71 1.75 -0.29
CA THR A 71 -8.43 2.95 -0.73
C THR A 71 -7.62 4.20 -0.41
N PHE A 72 -7.37 4.99 -1.46
CA PHE A 72 -6.70 6.27 -1.38
C PHE A 72 -7.70 7.39 -1.66
N VAL A 73 -7.56 8.47 -0.91
CA VAL A 73 -8.33 9.69 -1.10
C VAL A 73 -7.36 10.83 -1.29
N TYR A 74 -7.46 11.54 -2.41
CA TYR A 74 -6.67 12.73 -2.68
C TYR A 74 -7.61 13.93 -2.93
N PRO A 75 -8.04 14.63 -1.86
CA PRO A 75 -9.07 15.67 -1.95
C PRO A 75 -8.67 16.85 -2.83
N ASN A 76 -7.37 17.19 -2.89
CA ASN A 76 -6.87 18.34 -3.65
C ASN A 76 -7.22 18.27 -5.14
N GLU A 77 -7.37 17.06 -5.69
CA GLU A 77 -7.76 16.84 -7.09
C GLU A 77 -9.12 16.12 -7.21
N ASN A 78 -9.87 15.94 -6.10
CA ASN A 78 -11.12 15.17 -6.03
C ASN A 78 -10.99 13.73 -6.58
N VAL A 79 -9.88 13.06 -6.27
CA VAL A 79 -9.57 11.72 -6.77
C VAL A 79 -9.76 10.68 -5.67
N TYR A 80 -10.41 9.58 -6.03
CA TYR A 80 -10.64 8.43 -5.18
C TYR A 80 -10.17 7.19 -5.94
N LEU A 81 -9.27 6.43 -5.33
CA LEU A 81 -8.68 5.25 -5.93
C LEU A 81 -8.91 4.04 -5.03
N ALA A 82 -9.46 2.97 -5.60
CA ALA A 82 -9.60 1.68 -4.95
C ALA A 82 -8.75 0.66 -5.72
N LEU A 83 -7.92 -0.08 -4.99
CA LEU A 83 -7.08 -1.15 -5.54
C LEU A 83 -7.37 -2.46 -4.78
N THR A 84 -7.37 -3.56 -5.52
CA THR A 84 -7.39 -4.92 -4.99
C THR A 84 -6.09 -5.59 -5.35
N GLY A 85 -5.51 -6.33 -4.43
CA GLY A 85 -4.28 -7.06 -4.71
C GLY A 85 -4.00 -8.14 -3.69
N GLU A 86 -2.88 -8.80 -3.88
CA GLU A 86 -2.33 -9.77 -2.94
C GLU A 86 -1.15 -9.14 -2.20
N ALA A 87 -1.10 -9.36 -0.89
CA ALA A 87 0.01 -8.95 -0.06
C ALA A 87 0.81 -10.16 0.42
N PHE A 88 2.07 -9.93 0.75
CA PHE A 88 2.93 -10.88 1.45
C PHE A 88 3.77 -10.12 2.47
N VAL A 89 4.21 -10.83 3.52
CA VAL A 89 5.06 -10.25 4.55
C VAL A 89 6.51 -10.63 4.28
N VAL A 90 7.39 -9.62 4.26
CA VAL A 90 8.84 -9.81 4.21
C VAL A 90 9.42 -9.36 5.54
N ASN A 91 10.22 -10.24 6.18
CA ASN A 91 10.92 -9.92 7.41
C ASN A 91 12.40 -9.62 7.11
N ASP A 92 12.64 -8.43 6.58
CA ASP A 92 13.97 -7.92 6.24
C ASP A 92 14.16 -6.55 6.91
N ALA A 93 15.04 -6.50 7.90
CA ALA A 93 15.32 -5.30 8.68
C ALA A 93 16.02 -4.22 7.86
N ASP A 94 16.89 -4.61 6.93
CA ASP A 94 17.65 -3.67 6.08
C ASP A 94 16.71 -3.02 5.06
N CYS A 95 15.79 -3.80 4.49
CA CYS A 95 14.74 -3.29 3.61
C CYS A 95 13.81 -2.31 4.34
N ALA A 96 13.37 -2.66 5.56
CA ALA A 96 12.54 -1.78 6.38
C ALA A 96 13.26 -0.48 6.76
N GLU A 97 14.55 -0.54 7.07
CA GLU A 97 15.36 0.65 7.38
C GLU A 97 15.52 1.55 6.14
N ARG A 98 15.83 0.99 4.97
CA ARG A 98 15.96 1.72 3.70
C ARG A 98 14.66 2.47 3.37
N LEU A 99 13.53 1.76 3.41
CA LEU A 99 12.21 2.33 3.13
C LEU A 99 11.81 3.39 4.17
N GLY A 100 12.10 3.13 5.45
CA GLY A 100 11.81 4.08 6.53
C GLY A 100 12.65 5.34 6.47
N ALA A 101 13.92 5.24 6.05
CA ALA A 101 14.78 6.39 5.82
C ALA A 101 14.25 7.25 4.66
N ALA A 102 13.84 6.61 3.55
CA ALA A 102 13.30 7.31 2.39
C ALA A 102 12.03 8.13 2.71
N SER A 103 11.09 7.56 3.48
CA SER A 103 9.86 8.25 3.92
C SER A 103 10.14 9.52 4.74
N ARG A 104 11.17 9.51 5.61
CA ARG A 104 11.54 10.65 6.47
C ARG A 104 12.16 11.83 5.71
N THR A 105 12.83 11.57 4.60
CA THR A 105 13.42 12.61 3.74
C THR A 105 12.40 13.30 2.82
N ALA A 106 11.21 12.73 2.65
CA ALA A 106 10.13 13.26 1.81
C ALA A 106 9.05 14.04 2.59
N GLY A 107 9.35 14.44 3.84
CA GLY A 107 8.46 15.20 4.73
C GLY A 107 8.75 16.69 4.75
#